data_AF-A0A6V8DU88-F1
#
_entry.id   AF-A0A6V8DU88-F1
#
_cell.length_a   1.000
_cell.length_b   1.000
_cell.length_c   1.000
_cell.angle_alpha   90.00
_cell.angle_beta   90.00
_cell.angle_gamma   90.00
#
_symmetry.space_group_name_H-M   'P 1'
#
loop_
_entity.id
_entity.type
_entity.pdbx_description
1 polymer ?
#
loop_
_entity_poly.entity_id
_entity_poly.type
_entity_poly.pdbx_seq_one_letter_code
_entity_poly.pdbx_strand_id
1 'polypeptide(L)'
;MAETEAKKLSVESWLKVGLMASLVLSVALIGLVSLNKQTVLSPYATADDEYSNQQLTSMRDDFASADFSIANTMSTPMLVNDWQDPHRTMLVIAGPEKPFDAAEASAVYDFVTKKGGKVILAANSTNAQLVADQFGVKYFGDMVLDDQRYYEMTDELDEVLPGDYRRLWAAASLRANVTEMGDERLIPCAQGNLDIGVYDNCRLPVLFHRPTAIQVLDDQTDSNRDVNVLAAASTSAVIVTDSSNLDINSANNPTLGEGKTGLIVRIDYPGISVLDQTSNNDQGEVSVTGSIVFVADHSALANHLWDKDIAEEVGYQQCSSPYYVQQGHNCWNSDSQGLSDAQGDTTWNGNGQYFQALMQDMMEKDNEDISTKITRFNDNFFIVFDESRHVASPLSAPFTEAMGAIVLLTSDVVLKWLIILNLFALLAIAIMVVPEKENWRHVFDLTRFRERPTKVDAAQYQMRTREALLSKVRQFNDLTRDEFMRKSPAEIMQMVRDPRLVELISSNRIYSNDELRELIPHIRRWGN
;
A
#
# COMPACT_ATOMS: atom_id res chain seq x y z
N MET A 1 -68.16 4.05 1.62
CA MET A 1 -67.19 3.91 0.50
C MET A 1 -65.90 4.51 1.01
N ALA A 2 -64.93 3.68 1.39
CA ALA A 2 -63.68 4.15 2.00
C ALA A 2 -62.71 4.55 0.89
N GLU A 3 -62.36 5.83 0.83
CA GLU A 3 -61.27 6.33 0.00
C GLU A 3 -59.94 5.91 0.65
N THR A 4 -59.20 5.05 -0.05
CA THR A 4 -57.82 4.72 0.28
C THR A 4 -56.91 5.89 -0.09
N GLU A 5 -56.46 6.65 0.90
CA GLU A 5 -55.38 7.63 0.74
C GLU A 5 -54.09 6.94 0.31
N ALA A 6 -53.62 7.24 -0.90
CA ALA A 6 -52.30 6.84 -1.36
C ALA A 6 -51.22 7.62 -0.60
N LYS A 7 -50.51 6.95 0.32
CA LYS A 7 -49.33 7.49 1.00
C LYS A 7 -48.28 7.89 -0.06
N LYS A 8 -48.11 9.20 -0.28
CA LYS A 8 -46.99 9.72 -1.08
C LYS A 8 -45.69 9.48 -0.32
N LEU A 9 -44.81 8.67 -0.90
CA LEU A 9 -43.45 8.44 -0.40
C LEU A 9 -42.69 9.77 -0.35
N SER A 10 -42.00 10.05 0.76
CA SER A 10 -41.19 11.27 0.90
C SER A 10 -40.01 11.24 -0.08
N VAL A 11 -39.51 12.42 -0.46
CA VAL A 11 -38.35 12.58 -1.34
C VAL A 11 -37.13 11.80 -0.81
N GLU A 12 -36.98 11.73 0.51
CA GLU A 12 -35.92 10.95 1.17
C GLU A 12 -36.08 9.43 0.96
N SER A 13 -37.32 8.94 0.89
CA SER A 13 -37.61 7.53 0.58
C SER A 13 -37.31 7.22 -0.88
N TRP A 14 -37.61 8.14 -1.80
CA TRP A 14 -37.24 8.03 -3.21
C TRP A 14 -35.72 8.04 -3.43
N LEU A 15 -34.99 8.86 -2.69
CA LEU A 15 -33.52 8.87 -2.70
C LEU A 15 -32.93 7.56 -2.19
N LYS A 16 -33.44 7.02 -1.07
CA LYS A 16 -32.99 5.72 -0.52
C LYS A 16 -33.28 4.58 -1.49
N VAL A 17 -34.46 4.56 -2.10
CA VAL A 17 -34.83 3.55 -3.10
C VAL A 17 -33.96 3.68 -4.35
N GLY A 18 -33.72 4.91 -4.83
CA GLY A 18 -32.84 5.16 -5.97
C GLY A 18 -31.39 4.73 -5.72
N LEU A 19 -30.85 5.02 -4.54
CA LEU A 19 -29.49 4.64 -4.15
C LEU A 19 -29.37 3.12 -3.96
N MET A 20 -30.35 2.47 -3.31
CA MET A 20 -30.38 1.01 -3.18
C MET A 20 -30.55 0.32 -4.53
N ALA A 21 -31.43 0.83 -5.40
CA ALA A 21 -31.61 0.29 -6.74
C ALA A 21 -30.34 0.46 -7.57
N SER A 22 -29.68 1.62 -7.51
CA SER A 22 -28.39 1.88 -8.16
C SER A 22 -27.31 0.91 -7.67
N LEU A 23 -27.20 0.71 -6.35
CA LEU A 23 -26.22 -0.20 -5.74
C LEU A 23 -26.47 -1.65 -6.16
N VAL A 24 -27.72 -2.09 -6.15
CA VAL A 24 -28.09 -3.45 -6.58
C VAL A 24 -27.85 -3.62 -8.08
N LEU A 25 -28.15 -2.61 -8.90
CA LEU A 25 -27.93 -2.66 -10.33
C LEU A 25 -26.43 -2.68 -10.67
N SER A 26 -25.61 -1.90 -9.97
CA SER A 26 -24.16 -1.92 -10.16
C SER A 26 -23.54 -3.24 -9.71
N VAL A 27 -23.95 -3.79 -8.57
CA VAL A 27 -23.51 -5.12 -8.12
C VAL A 27 -23.97 -6.21 -9.11
N ALA A 28 -25.19 -6.14 -9.63
CA ALA A 28 -25.69 -7.08 -10.61
C ALA A 28 -25.00 -6.94 -11.99
N LEU A 29 -24.69 -5.72 -12.43
CA LEU A 29 -23.92 -5.45 -13.65
C LEU A 29 -22.49 -5.94 -13.53
N ILE A 30 -21.80 -5.65 -12.42
CA ILE A 30 -20.46 -6.18 -12.13
C ILE A 30 -20.52 -7.70 -12.09
N GLY A 31 -21.52 -8.25 -11.40
CA GLY A 31 -21.86 -9.68 -11.41
C GLY A 31 -21.91 -10.24 -12.82
N LEU A 32 -22.77 -9.69 -13.68
CA LEU A 32 -22.93 -10.14 -15.07
C LEU A 32 -21.67 -9.99 -15.93
N VAL A 33 -20.88 -8.92 -15.76
CA VAL A 33 -19.65 -8.67 -16.52
C VAL A 33 -18.51 -9.60 -16.10
N SER A 34 -18.54 -10.12 -14.87
CA SER A 34 -17.47 -10.96 -14.32
C SER A 34 -17.89 -12.41 -14.06
N LEU A 35 -19.16 -12.76 -14.26
CA LEU A 35 -19.73 -14.12 -14.34
C LEU A 35 -19.21 -14.88 -15.58
N ASN A 36 -17.89 -14.91 -15.76
CA ASN A 36 -17.11 -15.86 -16.57
C ASN A 36 -15.62 -15.50 -16.63
N LYS A 37 -15.16 -14.43 -15.95
CA LYS A 37 -13.74 -14.08 -15.97
C LYS A 37 -12.99 -14.96 -14.99
N GLN A 38 -12.10 -15.78 -15.53
CA GLN A 38 -11.25 -16.69 -14.78
C GLN A 38 -9.89 -16.02 -14.54
N THR A 39 -9.30 -16.26 -13.36
CA THR A 39 -8.01 -15.69 -12.97
C THR A 39 -6.89 -16.58 -13.51
N VAL A 40 -6.10 -16.06 -14.44
CA VAL A 40 -4.85 -16.66 -14.91
C VAL A 40 -3.67 -15.88 -14.35
N LEU A 41 -2.47 -16.48 -14.38
CA LEU A 41 -1.22 -15.87 -13.87
C LEU A 41 -1.25 -15.55 -12.37
N SER A 42 -2.07 -16.25 -11.59
CA SER A 42 -2.04 -16.15 -10.12
C SER A 42 -1.12 -17.21 -9.53
N PRO A 43 -0.24 -16.86 -8.58
CA PRO A 43 0.55 -17.83 -7.84
C PRO A 43 -0.26 -18.53 -6.74
N TYR A 44 -1.53 -18.15 -6.53
CA TYR A 44 -2.41 -18.73 -5.49
C TYR A 44 -3.60 -19.50 -6.06
N ALA A 45 -3.60 -19.76 -7.37
CA ALA A 45 -4.58 -20.61 -8.01
C ALA A 45 -4.53 -22.05 -7.47
N THR A 46 -5.63 -22.79 -7.64
CA THR A 46 -5.74 -24.17 -7.17
C THR A 46 -5.30 -25.16 -8.24
N ALA A 47 -4.74 -26.30 -7.83
CA ALA A 47 -4.17 -27.29 -8.75
C ALA A 47 -5.21 -27.93 -9.69
N ASP A 48 -6.50 -27.92 -9.34
CA ASP A 48 -7.60 -28.47 -10.13
C ASP A 48 -8.20 -27.47 -11.15
N ASP A 49 -7.60 -26.29 -11.31
CA ASP A 49 -8.06 -25.28 -12.27
C ASP A 49 -7.74 -25.72 -13.71
N GLU A 50 -8.70 -25.55 -14.62
CA GLU A 50 -8.56 -25.84 -16.07
C GLU A 50 -7.37 -25.12 -16.72
N TYR A 51 -6.89 -24.05 -16.09
CA TYR A 51 -5.78 -23.20 -16.53
C TYR A 51 -4.53 -23.35 -15.66
N SER A 52 -4.37 -24.45 -14.92
CA SER A 52 -3.21 -24.70 -14.04
C SER A 52 -1.87 -24.42 -14.74
N ASN A 53 -1.74 -24.79 -16.01
CA ASN A 53 -0.56 -24.58 -16.85
C ASN A 53 -0.23 -23.09 -17.14
N GLN A 54 -1.20 -22.19 -16.97
CA GLN A 54 -1.02 -20.75 -17.19
C GLN A 54 -0.82 -19.96 -15.87
N GLN A 55 -0.78 -20.65 -14.72
CA GLN A 55 -0.60 -20.04 -13.41
C GLN A 55 0.89 -19.83 -13.09
N LEU A 56 1.17 -19.13 -11.97
CA LEU A 56 2.52 -18.88 -11.46
C LEU A 56 2.85 -19.77 -10.24
N THR A 57 2.14 -20.87 -10.04
CA THR A 57 2.27 -21.70 -8.84
C THR A 57 3.63 -22.38 -8.75
N SER A 58 4.18 -22.88 -9.86
CA SER A 58 5.50 -23.53 -9.88
C SER A 58 6.59 -22.53 -9.54
N MET A 59 6.52 -21.32 -10.08
CA MET A 59 7.40 -20.21 -9.72
C MET A 59 7.36 -19.94 -8.21
N ARG A 60 6.16 -19.80 -7.64
CA ARG A 60 5.99 -19.58 -6.20
C ARG A 60 6.60 -20.72 -5.38
N ASP A 61 6.31 -21.96 -5.77
CA ASP A 61 6.71 -23.15 -5.02
C ASP A 61 8.24 -23.35 -5.06
N ASP A 62 8.89 -23.03 -6.18
CA ASP A 62 10.36 -23.02 -6.30
C ASP A 62 11.00 -22.01 -5.35
N PHE A 63 10.51 -20.78 -5.32
CA PHE A 63 11.02 -19.77 -4.39
C PHE A 63 10.77 -20.13 -2.93
N ALA A 64 9.62 -20.76 -2.63
CA ALA A 64 9.33 -21.24 -1.29
C ALA A 64 10.29 -22.36 -0.88
N SER A 65 10.62 -23.26 -1.82
CA SER A 65 11.59 -24.34 -1.61
C SER A 65 13.02 -23.83 -1.40
N ALA A 66 13.34 -22.67 -1.97
CA ALA A 66 14.61 -21.97 -1.79
C ALA A 66 14.63 -21.05 -0.55
N ASP A 67 13.69 -21.20 0.39
CA ASP A 67 13.59 -20.45 1.65
C ASP A 67 13.39 -18.92 1.49
N PHE A 68 12.86 -18.43 0.36
CA PHE A 68 12.50 -17.00 0.23
C PHE A 68 11.20 -16.67 0.98
N SER A 69 11.09 -15.44 1.49
CA SER A 69 9.85 -14.96 2.09
C SER A 69 8.87 -14.49 1.00
N ILE A 70 7.79 -15.25 0.79
CA ILE A 70 6.79 -14.96 -0.24
C ILE A 70 5.61 -14.19 0.33
N ALA A 71 5.17 -13.15 -0.38
CA ALA A 71 3.96 -12.41 -0.10
C ALA A 71 3.20 -12.03 -1.38
N ASN A 72 2.05 -11.38 -1.23
CA ASN A 72 1.27 -10.83 -2.34
C ASN A 72 0.70 -9.46 -1.99
N THR A 73 0.49 -8.64 -3.02
CA THR A 73 -0.24 -7.37 -2.91
C THR A 73 -1.50 -7.42 -3.75
N MET A 74 -2.65 -7.18 -3.12
CA MET A 74 -3.98 -7.28 -3.73
C MET A 74 -4.61 -5.90 -4.01
N SER A 75 -4.05 -4.83 -3.45
CA SER A 75 -4.68 -3.50 -3.43
C SER A 75 -4.13 -2.60 -4.52
N THR A 76 -2.86 -2.22 -4.43
CA THR A 76 -2.20 -1.36 -5.40
C THR A 76 -0.68 -1.41 -5.21
N PRO A 77 0.10 -1.31 -6.30
CA PRO A 77 1.54 -1.14 -6.23
C PRO A 77 1.96 0.21 -5.62
N MET A 78 1.07 1.15 -5.29
CA MET A 78 1.49 2.41 -4.64
C MET A 78 2.14 2.24 -3.27
N LEU A 79 1.81 1.17 -2.55
CA LEU A 79 2.29 0.94 -1.19
C LEU A 79 3.67 0.29 -1.12
N VAL A 80 4.29 -0.01 -2.26
CA VAL A 80 5.60 -0.68 -2.35
C VAL A 80 6.69 0.11 -1.62
N ASN A 81 6.56 1.44 -1.56
CA ASN A 81 7.52 2.32 -0.91
C ASN A 81 7.44 2.33 0.62
N ASP A 82 6.34 1.81 1.17
CA ASP A 82 6.09 1.71 2.61
C ASP A 82 6.42 0.30 3.15
N TRP A 83 6.91 -0.60 2.30
CA TRP A 83 7.36 -1.93 2.72
C TRP A 83 8.59 -1.86 3.62
N GLN A 84 8.70 -2.85 4.50
CA GLN A 84 9.87 -3.04 5.32
C GLN A 84 11.02 -3.53 4.44
N ASP A 85 12.17 -2.86 4.51
CA ASP A 85 13.38 -3.16 3.73
C ASP A 85 13.13 -3.30 2.20
N PRO A 86 12.71 -2.21 1.51
CA PRO A 86 12.40 -2.25 0.08
C PRO A 86 13.53 -2.78 -0.79
N HIS A 87 14.79 -2.50 -0.43
CA HIS A 87 15.97 -2.89 -1.21
C HIS A 87 16.21 -4.40 -1.28
N ARG A 88 15.63 -5.15 -0.34
CA ARG A 88 15.65 -6.63 -0.29
C ARG A 88 14.37 -7.26 -0.83
N THR A 89 13.48 -6.42 -1.38
CA THR A 89 12.17 -6.85 -1.84
C THR A 89 12.10 -6.79 -3.35
N MET A 90 11.60 -7.87 -3.94
CA MET A 90 11.29 -7.97 -5.35
C MET A 90 9.79 -8.02 -5.57
N LEU A 91 9.32 -7.16 -6.46
CA LEU A 91 7.94 -7.13 -6.93
C LEU A 91 7.85 -7.82 -8.30
N VAL A 92 7.05 -8.88 -8.38
CA VAL A 92 6.77 -9.61 -9.62
C VAL A 92 5.38 -9.20 -10.10
N ILE A 93 5.31 -8.66 -11.31
CA ILE A 93 4.07 -8.27 -11.96
C ILE A 93 3.98 -9.00 -13.29
N ALA A 94 3.01 -9.90 -13.42
CA ALA A 94 2.82 -10.71 -14.62
C ALA A 94 1.45 -10.45 -15.23
N GLY A 95 1.42 -10.08 -16.51
CA GLY A 95 0.20 -9.94 -17.30
C GLY A 95 -0.83 -8.98 -16.70
N PRO A 96 -0.49 -7.69 -16.43
CA PRO A 96 -1.45 -6.72 -15.90
C PRO A 96 -2.65 -6.59 -16.84
N GLU A 97 -3.85 -6.91 -16.34
CA GLU A 97 -5.10 -6.88 -17.13
C GLU A 97 -5.74 -5.49 -17.19
N LYS A 98 -5.28 -4.58 -16.32
CA LYS A 98 -5.67 -3.18 -16.27
C LYS A 98 -4.42 -2.30 -16.41
N PRO A 99 -4.52 -1.16 -17.10
CA PRO A 99 -3.41 -0.22 -17.18
C PRO A 99 -3.11 0.37 -15.80
N PHE A 100 -1.83 0.67 -15.54
CA PHE A 100 -1.41 1.44 -14.37
C PHE A 100 -1.88 2.89 -14.49
N ASP A 101 -2.10 3.55 -13.35
CA ASP A 101 -2.21 5.00 -13.34
C ASP A 101 -0.83 5.67 -13.18
N ALA A 102 -0.79 7.01 -13.32
CA ALA A 102 0.45 7.76 -13.20
C ALA A 102 1.06 7.73 -11.79
N ALA A 103 0.24 7.57 -10.75
CA ALA A 103 0.70 7.54 -9.36
C ALA A 103 1.31 6.17 -9.04
N GLU A 104 0.71 5.09 -9.50
CA GLU A 104 1.21 3.72 -9.45
C GLU A 104 2.54 3.60 -10.20
N ALA A 105 2.62 4.13 -11.44
CA ALA A 105 3.86 4.14 -12.21
C ALA A 105 4.98 4.92 -11.52
N SER A 106 4.66 6.09 -10.96
CA SER A 106 5.62 6.89 -10.17
C SER A 106 6.08 6.17 -8.90
N ALA A 107 5.17 5.47 -8.21
CA ALA A 107 5.51 4.70 -7.02
C ALA A 107 6.47 3.54 -7.33
N VAL A 108 6.27 2.82 -8.45
CA VAL A 108 7.18 1.78 -8.92
C VAL A 108 8.54 2.37 -9.29
N TYR A 109 8.56 3.54 -9.96
CA TYR A 109 9.80 4.23 -10.27
C TYR A 109 10.58 4.63 -9.01
N ASP A 110 9.91 5.21 -8.01
CA ASP A 110 10.54 5.59 -6.73
C ASP A 110 11.03 4.36 -5.94
N PHE A 111 10.29 3.25 -6.00
CA PHE A 111 10.67 2.00 -5.36
C PHE A 111 12.00 1.48 -5.90
N VAL A 112 12.18 1.49 -7.21
CA VAL A 112 13.43 1.08 -7.86
C VAL A 112 14.52 2.12 -7.61
N THR A 113 14.30 3.38 -7.99
CA THR A 113 15.35 4.40 -8.10
C THR A 113 15.74 5.06 -6.77
N LYS A 114 14.85 5.09 -5.77
CA LYS A 114 15.10 5.75 -4.48
C LYS A 114 15.18 4.78 -3.32
N LYS A 115 14.54 3.61 -3.42
CA LYS A 115 14.49 2.61 -2.35
C LYS A 115 15.31 1.36 -2.62
N GLY A 116 15.89 1.21 -3.82
CA GLY A 116 16.70 0.06 -4.20
C GLY A 116 15.89 -1.21 -4.44
N GLY A 117 14.57 -1.11 -4.56
CA GLY A 117 13.68 -2.24 -4.78
C GLY A 117 13.89 -2.88 -6.15
N LYS A 118 13.50 -4.14 -6.27
CA LYS A 118 13.67 -4.94 -7.49
C LYS A 118 12.30 -5.20 -8.13
N VAL A 119 12.18 -5.10 -9.45
CA VAL A 119 10.90 -5.30 -10.14
C VAL A 119 11.09 -6.18 -11.36
N ILE A 120 10.20 -7.16 -11.56
CA ILE A 120 10.05 -7.89 -12.82
C ILE A 120 8.65 -7.61 -13.34
N LEU A 121 8.56 -6.94 -14.48
CA LEU A 121 7.30 -6.61 -15.14
C LEU A 121 7.22 -7.36 -16.47
N ALA A 122 6.42 -8.42 -16.48
CA ALA A 122 6.17 -9.25 -17.65
C ALA A 122 4.82 -8.92 -18.27
N ALA A 123 4.80 -8.44 -19.50
CA ALA A 123 3.57 -8.04 -20.19
C ALA A 123 3.71 -8.19 -21.70
N ASN A 124 2.63 -8.61 -22.36
CA ASN A 124 2.50 -8.64 -23.81
C ASN A 124 1.51 -7.58 -24.34
N SER A 125 1.14 -6.61 -23.50
CA SER A 125 0.16 -5.57 -23.80
C SER A 125 0.65 -4.19 -23.40
N THR A 126 -0.01 -3.15 -23.88
CA THR A 126 0.31 -1.75 -23.54
C THR A 126 -0.11 -1.35 -22.12
N ASN A 127 -0.74 -2.24 -21.34
CA ASN A 127 -1.14 -1.93 -19.95
C ASN A 127 0.07 -1.59 -19.07
N ALA A 128 1.23 -2.17 -19.35
CA ALA A 128 2.50 -1.91 -18.67
C ALA A 128 3.22 -0.62 -19.16
N GLN A 129 2.73 0.03 -20.22
CA GLN A 129 3.44 1.11 -20.90
C GLN A 129 3.71 2.31 -19.99
N LEU A 130 2.77 2.68 -19.12
CA LEU A 130 2.93 3.84 -18.25
C LEU A 130 4.06 3.67 -17.22
N VAL A 131 4.30 2.44 -16.76
CA VAL A 131 5.48 2.12 -15.94
C VAL A 131 6.72 2.18 -16.82
N ALA A 132 6.70 1.52 -17.98
CA ALA A 132 7.82 1.46 -18.91
C ALA A 132 8.31 2.86 -19.37
N ASP A 133 7.40 3.81 -19.59
CA ASP A 133 7.69 5.19 -19.96
C ASP A 133 8.57 5.90 -18.92
N GLN A 134 8.38 5.63 -17.62
CA GLN A 134 9.20 6.20 -16.53
C GLN A 134 10.67 5.74 -16.63
N PHE A 135 10.91 4.57 -17.20
CA PHE A 135 12.23 3.99 -17.39
C PHE A 135 12.76 4.18 -18.83
N GLY A 136 12.04 4.87 -19.70
CA GLY A 136 12.44 5.05 -21.10
C GLY A 136 12.34 3.77 -21.93
N VAL A 137 11.34 2.95 -21.65
CA VAL A 137 11.09 1.68 -22.34
C VAL A 137 9.73 1.73 -23.05
N LYS A 138 9.68 1.21 -24.28
CA LYS A 138 8.48 1.13 -25.09
C LYS A 138 8.05 -0.32 -25.33
N TYR A 139 6.88 -0.67 -24.83
CA TYR A 139 6.10 -1.83 -25.26
C TYR A 139 5.32 -1.49 -26.52
N PHE A 140 5.38 -2.36 -27.52
CA PHE A 140 4.60 -2.18 -28.75
C PHE A 140 3.15 -2.62 -28.60
N GLY A 141 2.86 -3.61 -27.74
CA GLY A 141 1.54 -4.23 -27.58
C GLY A 141 1.14 -5.16 -28.74
N ASP A 142 1.70 -4.92 -29.92
CA ASP A 142 1.64 -5.80 -31.07
C ASP A 142 2.56 -7.01 -30.90
N MET A 143 2.16 -8.16 -31.44
CA MET A 143 2.92 -9.42 -31.32
C MET A 143 4.13 -9.45 -32.26
N VAL A 144 5.19 -10.14 -31.84
CA VAL A 144 6.38 -10.40 -32.65
C VAL A 144 6.23 -11.75 -33.34
N LEU A 145 6.56 -11.80 -34.63
CA LEU A 145 6.73 -13.04 -35.38
C LEU A 145 8.19 -13.22 -35.77
N ASP A 146 8.70 -14.44 -35.64
CA ASP A 146 10.06 -14.81 -36.02
C ASP A 146 10.02 -16.16 -36.77
N ASP A 147 10.43 -16.16 -38.02
CA ASP A 147 10.50 -17.35 -38.87
C ASP A 147 11.77 -18.19 -38.63
N GLN A 148 12.76 -17.65 -37.93
CA GLN A 148 14.05 -18.33 -37.69
C GLN A 148 14.13 -18.91 -36.28
N ARG A 149 13.53 -18.23 -35.29
CA ARG A 149 13.66 -18.57 -33.86
C ARG A 149 12.33 -18.89 -33.20
N TYR A 150 11.70 -19.97 -33.63
CA TYR A 150 10.52 -20.52 -32.95
C TYR A 150 10.76 -21.95 -32.45
N TYR A 151 10.03 -22.35 -31.41
CA TYR A 151 10.11 -23.70 -30.83
C TYR A 151 8.95 -24.58 -31.29
N GLU A 152 9.22 -25.88 -31.37
CA GLU A 152 8.27 -26.87 -31.85
C GLU A 152 7.44 -27.48 -30.71
N MET A 153 6.24 -27.93 -31.05
CA MET A 153 5.37 -28.67 -30.13
C MET A 153 4.68 -29.83 -30.84
N THR A 154 4.34 -30.86 -30.09
CA THR A 154 3.50 -31.98 -30.51
C THR A 154 2.13 -31.90 -29.84
N ASP A 155 1.17 -32.63 -30.38
CA ASP A 155 -0.11 -32.88 -29.71
C ASP A 155 -0.03 -34.10 -28.76
N GLU A 156 -1.18 -34.46 -28.18
CA GLU A 156 -1.30 -35.63 -27.28
C GLU A 156 -1.01 -36.99 -27.97
N LEU A 157 -0.93 -37.01 -29.30
CA LEU A 157 -0.64 -38.20 -30.11
C LEU A 157 0.81 -38.22 -30.62
N ASP A 158 1.66 -37.33 -30.11
CA ASP A 158 3.05 -37.09 -30.58
C ASP A 158 3.13 -36.67 -32.06
N GLU A 159 2.06 -36.10 -32.61
CA GLU A 159 2.06 -35.52 -33.95
C GLU A 159 2.50 -34.06 -33.89
N VAL A 160 3.36 -33.64 -34.83
CA VAL A 160 3.91 -32.28 -34.87
C VAL A 160 2.80 -31.29 -35.17
N LEU A 161 2.66 -30.29 -34.30
CA LEU A 161 1.77 -29.17 -34.54
C LEU A 161 2.33 -28.28 -35.66
N PRO A 162 1.49 -27.59 -36.44
CA PRO A 162 1.97 -26.61 -37.40
C PRO A 162 2.85 -25.56 -36.71
N GLY A 163 3.99 -25.25 -37.36
CA GLY A 163 4.93 -24.23 -36.88
C GLY A 163 4.24 -22.90 -36.64
N ASP A 164 4.50 -22.31 -35.48
CA ASP A 164 3.85 -21.08 -35.02
C ASP A 164 4.92 -20.03 -34.72
N TYR A 165 5.05 -19.06 -35.62
CA TYR A 165 6.07 -18.01 -35.53
C TYR A 165 5.87 -17.05 -34.35
N ARG A 166 4.86 -17.25 -33.51
CA ARG A 166 4.68 -16.52 -32.24
C ARG A 166 5.41 -17.19 -31.07
N ARG A 167 5.69 -18.50 -31.18
CA ARG A 167 6.31 -19.32 -30.15
C ARG A 167 7.82 -19.15 -30.19
N LEU A 168 8.32 -18.02 -29.69
CA LEU A 168 9.71 -17.63 -29.85
C LEU A 168 10.63 -18.27 -28.81
N TRP A 169 11.89 -18.40 -29.18
CA TRP A 169 12.97 -18.63 -28.22
C TRP A 169 14.06 -17.57 -28.37
N ALA A 170 14.76 -17.28 -27.27
CA ALA A 170 15.96 -16.45 -27.29
C ALA A 170 17.02 -17.01 -26.33
N ALA A 171 18.29 -16.89 -26.70
CA ALA A 171 19.40 -17.14 -25.79
C ALA A 171 19.66 -15.86 -24.99
N ALA A 172 19.28 -15.89 -23.71
CA ALA A 172 19.27 -14.76 -22.80
C ALA A 172 20.49 -14.75 -21.87
N SER A 173 21.10 -13.58 -21.68
CA SER A 173 22.15 -13.33 -20.68
C SER A 173 21.56 -12.84 -19.36
N LEU A 174 22.33 -12.90 -18.26
CA LEU A 174 21.88 -12.43 -16.94
C LEU A 174 22.30 -10.98 -16.65
N ARG A 175 23.48 -10.58 -17.13
CA ARG A 175 24.12 -9.27 -16.87
C ARG A 175 24.50 -8.50 -18.14
N ALA A 176 25.10 -9.20 -19.11
CA ALA A 176 25.68 -8.56 -20.30
C ALA A 176 24.62 -8.23 -21.37
N ASN A 177 24.80 -7.15 -22.11
CA ASN A 177 23.96 -6.87 -23.28
C ASN A 177 24.25 -7.86 -24.41
N VAL A 178 23.25 -8.61 -24.88
CA VAL A 178 23.42 -9.67 -25.90
C VAL A 178 23.93 -9.16 -27.23
N THR A 179 23.72 -7.88 -27.55
CA THR A 179 24.23 -7.26 -28.80
C THR A 179 25.72 -6.96 -28.74
N GLU A 180 26.30 -6.92 -27.54
CA GLU A 180 27.70 -6.54 -27.30
C GLU A 180 28.58 -7.75 -26.95
N MET A 181 27.97 -8.92 -26.73
CA MET A 181 28.71 -10.15 -26.43
C MET A 181 29.53 -10.63 -27.64
N GLY A 182 30.77 -11.04 -27.38
CA GLY A 182 31.68 -11.63 -28.35
C GLY A 182 31.43 -13.13 -28.52
N ASP A 183 32.52 -13.92 -28.51
CA ASP A 183 32.45 -15.38 -28.62
C ASP A 183 31.73 -16.02 -27.41
N GLU A 184 31.71 -15.33 -26.27
CA GLU A 184 31.05 -15.75 -25.04
C GLU A 184 29.54 -15.98 -25.22
N ARG A 185 28.93 -15.35 -26.24
CA ARG A 185 27.51 -15.55 -26.54
C ARG A 185 27.19 -17.03 -26.78
N LEU A 186 28.12 -17.82 -27.33
CA LEU A 186 27.87 -19.23 -27.64
C LEU A 186 27.91 -20.14 -26.40
N ILE A 187 28.32 -19.62 -25.23
CA ILE A 187 28.56 -20.39 -24.02
C ILE A 187 27.25 -20.53 -23.22
N PRO A 188 26.74 -21.76 -23.01
CA PRO A 188 25.60 -21.97 -22.12
C PRO A 188 26.03 -21.87 -20.65
N CYS A 189 25.16 -21.36 -19.78
CA CYS A 189 25.44 -21.32 -18.33
C CYS A 189 25.41 -22.73 -17.72
N ALA A 190 26.49 -23.10 -17.02
CA ALA A 190 26.55 -24.37 -16.29
C ALA A 190 25.80 -24.27 -14.95
N GLN A 191 25.00 -25.29 -14.61
CA GLN A 191 24.21 -25.30 -13.37
C GLN A 191 25.05 -25.06 -12.11
N GLY A 192 26.21 -25.73 -12.01
CA GLY A 192 27.10 -25.56 -10.85
C GLY A 192 27.67 -24.15 -10.71
N ASN A 193 27.71 -23.35 -11.78
CA ASN A 193 28.08 -21.94 -11.72
C ASN A 193 26.92 -21.08 -11.22
N LEU A 194 25.70 -21.36 -11.68
CA LEU A 194 24.48 -20.68 -11.22
C LEU A 194 24.29 -20.89 -9.71
N ASP A 195 24.50 -22.11 -9.21
CA ASP A 195 24.35 -22.46 -7.80
C ASP A 195 25.30 -21.69 -6.86
N ILE A 196 26.46 -21.26 -7.37
CA ILE A 196 27.46 -20.50 -6.60
C ILE A 196 27.45 -19.00 -6.93
N GLY A 197 26.48 -18.52 -7.71
CA GLY A 197 26.31 -17.10 -8.03
C GLY A 197 27.22 -16.56 -9.13
N VAL A 198 27.72 -17.42 -10.04
CA VAL A 198 28.54 -17.02 -11.18
C VAL A 198 27.67 -16.91 -12.42
N TYR A 199 27.36 -15.68 -12.82
CA TYR A 199 26.40 -15.34 -13.88
C TYR A 199 27.03 -14.68 -15.11
N ASP A 200 28.35 -14.48 -15.11
CA ASP A 200 29.05 -13.72 -16.14
C ASP A 200 29.28 -14.55 -17.42
N ASN A 201 29.20 -13.88 -18.57
CA ASN A 201 29.64 -14.40 -19.87
C ASN A 201 29.04 -15.75 -20.28
N CYS A 202 27.78 -15.99 -19.90
CA CYS A 202 27.03 -17.17 -20.32
C CYS A 202 25.58 -16.79 -20.64
N ARG A 203 24.88 -17.67 -21.36
CA ARG A 203 23.46 -17.50 -21.71
C ARG A 203 22.65 -18.76 -21.43
N LEU A 204 21.34 -18.57 -21.24
CA LEU A 204 20.36 -19.63 -21.09
C LEU A 204 19.26 -19.48 -22.15
N PRO A 205 18.70 -20.59 -22.67
CA PRO A 205 17.53 -20.50 -23.53
C PRO A 205 16.31 -20.07 -22.73
N VAL A 206 15.52 -19.13 -23.27
CA VAL A 206 14.24 -18.68 -22.70
C VAL A 206 13.18 -18.73 -23.80
N LEU A 207 12.03 -19.32 -23.48
CA LEU A 207 10.91 -19.48 -24.39
C LEU A 207 9.79 -18.47 -24.11
N PHE A 208 9.08 -18.07 -25.16
CA PHE A 208 7.98 -17.11 -25.12
C PHE A 208 6.83 -17.61 -26.01
N HIS A 209 5.59 -17.58 -25.53
CA HIS A 209 4.47 -18.08 -26.32
C HIS A 209 3.92 -17.03 -27.32
N ARG A 210 3.81 -15.77 -26.88
CA ARG A 210 3.28 -14.63 -27.65
C ARG A 210 3.90 -13.31 -27.16
N PRO A 211 5.21 -13.12 -27.37
CA PRO A 211 5.87 -11.90 -26.96
C PRO A 211 5.43 -10.70 -27.80
N THR A 212 5.41 -9.54 -27.16
CA THR A 212 5.46 -8.24 -27.86
C THR A 212 6.92 -7.82 -28.07
N ALA A 213 7.14 -6.65 -28.66
CA ALA A 213 8.47 -6.07 -28.74
C ALA A 213 8.69 -5.07 -27.60
N ILE A 214 9.92 -5.03 -27.09
CA ILE A 214 10.40 -4.00 -26.18
C ILE A 214 11.52 -3.22 -26.85
N GLN A 215 11.46 -1.90 -26.79
CA GLN A 215 12.52 -1.02 -27.26
C GLN A 215 12.95 -0.05 -26.15
N VAL A 216 14.26 0.08 -25.95
CA VAL A 216 14.84 1.12 -25.10
C VAL A 216 14.89 2.42 -25.90
N LEU A 217 14.38 3.50 -25.32
CA LEU A 217 14.39 4.84 -25.88
C LEU A 217 15.65 5.59 -25.40
N ASP A 218 16.45 6.04 -26.36
CA ASP A 218 17.72 6.76 -26.11
C ASP A 218 17.49 8.20 -25.56
N ASP A 219 16.24 8.68 -25.57
CA ASP A 219 15.88 10.07 -25.29
C ASP A 219 15.78 10.43 -23.79
N GLN A 220 15.88 9.44 -22.89
CA GLN A 220 15.88 9.65 -21.44
C GLN A 220 17.33 9.83 -20.93
N THR A 221 17.70 11.07 -20.62
CA THR A 221 19.06 11.55 -20.29
C THR A 221 19.55 11.23 -18.87
N ASP A 222 18.90 10.30 -18.15
CA ASP A 222 19.36 9.87 -16.83
C ASP A 222 20.70 9.12 -16.96
N SER A 223 21.79 9.85 -16.70
CA SER A 223 23.17 9.35 -16.83
C SER A 223 23.60 8.34 -15.76
N ASN A 224 22.73 8.01 -14.79
CA ASN A 224 23.03 7.12 -13.67
C ASN A 224 22.18 5.85 -13.71
N ARG A 225 22.12 5.19 -14.87
CA ARG A 225 21.49 3.89 -15.06
C ARG A 225 22.27 3.04 -16.04
N ASP A 226 22.31 1.75 -15.81
CA ASP A 226 22.91 0.77 -16.70
C ASP A 226 21.78 0.00 -17.40
N VAL A 227 21.74 0.05 -18.74
CA VAL A 227 20.69 -0.60 -19.54
C VAL A 227 21.27 -1.76 -20.31
N ASN A 228 20.75 -2.96 -20.07
CA ASN A 228 21.19 -4.19 -20.72
C ASN A 228 20.01 -4.88 -21.40
N VAL A 229 20.10 -5.09 -22.71
CA VAL A 229 19.17 -5.97 -23.43
C VAL A 229 19.64 -7.41 -23.20
N LEU A 230 18.91 -8.14 -22.36
CA LEU A 230 19.27 -9.50 -21.94
C LEU A 230 18.81 -10.56 -22.93
N ALA A 231 17.77 -10.30 -23.71
CA ALA A 231 17.31 -11.18 -24.77
C ALA A 231 16.72 -10.36 -25.92
N ALA A 232 16.94 -10.81 -27.15
CA ALA A 232 16.40 -10.17 -28.35
C ALA A 232 15.94 -11.21 -29.37
N ALA A 233 14.91 -10.85 -30.14
CA ALA A 233 14.45 -11.65 -31.26
C ALA A 233 15.49 -11.67 -32.40
N SER A 234 15.27 -12.48 -33.44
CA SER A 234 16.16 -12.50 -34.60
C SER A 234 16.09 -11.18 -35.38
N THR A 235 17.06 -10.98 -36.29
CA THR A 235 17.09 -9.81 -37.17
C THR A 235 15.94 -9.79 -38.19
N SER A 236 15.35 -10.95 -38.50
CA SER A 236 14.20 -11.07 -39.40
C SER A 236 12.86 -10.91 -38.68
N ALA A 237 12.85 -10.81 -37.35
CA ALA A 237 11.64 -10.67 -36.58
C ALA A 237 10.85 -9.42 -36.96
N VAL A 238 9.54 -9.58 -37.15
CA VAL A 238 8.62 -8.51 -37.54
C VAL A 238 7.60 -8.28 -36.45
N ILE A 239 7.10 -7.04 -36.36
CA ILE A 239 6.00 -6.68 -35.46
C ILE A 239 4.70 -6.65 -36.26
N VAL A 240 3.69 -7.38 -35.80
CA VAL A 240 2.41 -7.50 -36.49
C VAL A 240 1.45 -6.45 -36.00
N THR A 241 1.26 -5.41 -36.81
CA THR A 241 0.32 -4.31 -36.53
C THR A 241 -1.13 -4.66 -36.86
N ASP A 242 -1.36 -5.69 -37.67
CA ASP A 242 -2.67 -6.22 -38.01
C ASP A 242 -2.80 -7.69 -37.59
N SER A 243 -3.35 -7.93 -36.41
CA SER A 243 -3.58 -9.27 -35.88
C SER A 243 -4.46 -10.18 -36.74
N SER A 244 -5.19 -9.65 -37.73
CA SER A 244 -5.99 -10.43 -38.67
C SER A 244 -5.16 -11.00 -39.83
N ASN A 245 -3.95 -10.49 -40.05
CA ASN A 245 -3.03 -10.93 -41.09
C ASN A 245 -1.64 -11.22 -40.50
N LEU A 246 -1.39 -12.49 -40.19
CA LEU A 246 -0.13 -13.00 -39.63
C LEU A 246 0.93 -13.30 -40.71
N ASP A 247 0.81 -12.75 -41.92
CA ASP A 247 1.83 -12.93 -42.96
C ASP A 247 3.10 -12.16 -42.62
N ILE A 248 4.17 -12.89 -42.30
CA ILE A 248 5.49 -12.33 -41.98
C ILE A 248 6.07 -11.51 -43.15
N ASN A 249 5.68 -11.80 -44.39
CA ASN A 249 6.16 -11.12 -45.59
C ASN A 249 5.35 -9.86 -45.94
N SER A 250 4.35 -9.51 -45.12
CA SER A 250 3.55 -8.31 -45.34
C SER A 250 4.43 -7.06 -45.26
N ALA A 251 4.38 -6.22 -46.30
CA ALA A 251 5.12 -4.95 -46.35
C ALA A 251 4.70 -3.95 -45.25
N ASN A 252 3.59 -4.20 -44.56
CA ASN A 252 3.10 -3.36 -43.46
C ASN A 252 3.70 -3.73 -42.11
N ASN A 253 4.40 -4.86 -41.99
CA ASN A 253 5.00 -5.30 -40.74
C ASN A 253 6.41 -4.69 -40.61
N PRO A 254 6.64 -3.75 -39.68
CA PRO A 254 7.95 -3.18 -39.49
C PRO A 254 8.93 -4.20 -38.89
N THR A 255 10.17 -4.14 -39.37
CA THR A 255 11.34 -4.74 -38.71
C THR A 255 12.06 -3.64 -37.94
N LEU A 256 12.42 -3.90 -36.68
CA LEU A 256 13.20 -2.93 -35.89
C LEU A 256 14.71 -3.06 -36.13
N GLY A 257 15.16 -4.20 -36.68
CA GLY A 257 16.56 -4.50 -36.92
C GLY A 257 17.23 -5.24 -35.76
N GLU A 258 18.51 -5.59 -35.95
CA GLU A 258 19.29 -6.39 -35.01
C GLU A 258 19.39 -5.73 -33.64
N GLY A 259 19.05 -6.47 -32.58
CA GLY A 259 19.16 -6.00 -31.21
C GLY A 259 18.15 -4.92 -30.80
N LYS A 260 17.25 -4.52 -31.70
CA LYS A 260 16.23 -3.49 -31.44
C LYS A 260 14.86 -4.08 -31.08
N THR A 261 14.63 -5.34 -31.38
CA THR A 261 13.48 -6.12 -30.89
C THR A 261 13.87 -6.82 -29.58
N GLY A 262 13.88 -6.07 -28.48
CA GLY A 262 14.15 -6.61 -27.15
C GLY A 262 13.00 -7.50 -26.67
N LEU A 263 13.35 -8.62 -26.03
CA LEU A 263 12.42 -9.54 -25.38
C LEU A 263 12.56 -9.49 -23.86
N ILE A 264 13.79 -9.31 -23.36
CA ILE A 264 14.08 -9.06 -21.96
C ILE A 264 15.04 -7.88 -21.87
N VAL A 265 14.67 -6.87 -21.10
CA VAL A 265 15.48 -5.67 -20.87
C VAL A 265 15.62 -5.45 -19.38
N ARG A 266 16.86 -5.35 -18.90
CA ARG A 266 17.20 -5.03 -17.52
C ARG A 266 17.73 -3.61 -17.44
N ILE A 267 17.31 -2.87 -16.42
CA ILE A 267 17.81 -1.55 -16.09
C ILE A 267 18.19 -1.53 -14.61
N ASP A 268 19.44 -1.19 -14.34
CA ASP A 268 20.00 -1.11 -12.99
C ASP A 268 20.31 0.36 -12.63
N TYR A 269 20.05 0.72 -11.38
CA TYR A 269 20.23 2.04 -10.77
C TYR A 269 21.16 1.90 -9.56
N PRO A 270 22.49 1.96 -9.77
CA PRO A 270 23.46 1.78 -8.70
C PRO A 270 23.59 3.04 -7.81
N GLY A 271 24.18 2.84 -6.62
CA GLY A 271 24.59 3.94 -5.74
C GLY A 271 23.49 4.52 -4.85
N ILE A 272 22.43 3.75 -4.58
CA ILE A 272 21.33 4.16 -3.70
C ILE A 272 21.75 3.91 -2.25
N SER A 273 21.76 4.95 -1.41
CA SER A 273 22.05 4.79 0.02
C SER A 273 20.78 4.41 0.79
N VAL A 274 20.80 3.26 1.48
CA VAL A 274 19.72 2.77 2.34
C VAL A 274 20.25 2.39 3.71
N LEU A 275 19.39 2.43 4.73
CA LEU A 275 19.76 2.04 6.09
C LEU A 275 19.61 0.53 6.26
N ASP A 276 20.68 -0.14 6.67
CA ASP A 276 20.68 -1.58 6.89
C ASP A 276 21.77 -2.05 7.88
N GLN A 277 21.81 -3.35 8.20
CA GLN A 277 22.93 -3.98 8.90
C GLN A 277 24.14 -4.07 7.98
N THR A 278 25.16 -3.30 8.32
CA THR A 278 26.46 -3.30 7.65
C THR A 278 27.23 -4.60 7.90
N SER A 279 28.29 -4.83 7.11
CA SER A 279 29.23 -5.95 7.28
C SER A 279 29.79 -6.11 8.72
N ASN A 280 29.87 -5.02 9.49
CA ASN A 280 30.28 -5.04 10.89
C ASN A 280 29.19 -5.49 11.89
N ASN A 281 27.98 -5.82 11.40
CA ASN A 281 26.77 -6.11 12.18
C ASN A 281 26.18 -4.90 12.95
N ASP A 282 26.58 -3.69 12.58
CA ASP A 282 25.98 -2.45 13.09
C ASP A 282 24.96 -1.90 12.09
N GLN A 283 23.94 -1.17 12.56
CA GLN A 283 23.05 -0.42 11.67
C GLN A 283 23.77 0.80 11.09
N GLY A 284 23.75 0.94 9.77
CA GLY A 284 24.40 2.02 9.05
C GLY A 284 23.85 2.19 7.64
N GLU A 285 24.44 3.09 6.88
CA GLU A 285 24.12 3.26 5.45
C GLU A 285 24.90 2.25 4.62
N VAL A 286 24.22 1.58 3.69
CA VAL A 286 24.78 0.66 2.70
C VAL A 286 24.39 1.13 1.31
N SER A 287 25.29 0.95 0.33
CA SER A 287 25.00 1.24 -1.06
C SER A 287 24.35 0.02 -1.70
N VAL A 288 23.19 0.22 -2.34
CA VAL A 288 22.43 -0.83 -3.04
C VAL A 288 22.07 -0.38 -4.45
N THR A 289 21.62 -1.33 -5.27
CA THR A 289 21.25 -1.15 -6.66
C THR A 289 19.77 -1.40 -6.84
N GLY A 290 19.01 -0.43 -7.34
CA GLY A 290 17.62 -0.68 -7.76
C GLY A 290 17.61 -1.35 -9.13
N SER A 291 16.79 -2.36 -9.37
CA SER A 291 16.74 -3.02 -10.68
C SER A 291 15.32 -3.24 -11.16
N ILE A 292 15.09 -3.03 -12.45
CA ILE A 292 13.83 -3.40 -13.11
C ILE A 292 14.11 -4.23 -14.36
N VAL A 293 13.36 -5.31 -14.53
CA VAL A 293 13.38 -6.16 -15.73
C VAL A 293 12.03 -6.11 -16.41
N PHE A 294 12.02 -5.73 -17.67
CA PHE A 294 10.87 -5.80 -18.55
C PHE A 294 10.93 -7.07 -19.38
N VAL A 295 9.86 -7.86 -19.36
CA VAL A 295 9.74 -9.11 -20.13
C VAL A 295 8.58 -8.95 -21.11
N ALA A 296 8.85 -9.22 -22.37
CA ALA A 296 7.92 -9.03 -23.48
C ALA A 296 6.71 -9.98 -23.48
N ASP A 297 6.70 -10.97 -22.59
CA ASP A 297 5.62 -11.93 -22.46
C ASP A 297 5.47 -12.37 -21.01
N HIS A 298 4.24 -12.38 -20.51
CA HIS A 298 3.92 -12.94 -19.21
C HIS A 298 3.92 -14.47 -19.20
N SER A 299 3.71 -15.12 -20.36
CA SER A 299 3.73 -16.58 -20.46
C SER A 299 5.10 -17.17 -20.12
N ALA A 300 6.17 -16.38 -20.26
CA ALA A 300 7.53 -16.78 -19.90
C ALA A 300 7.68 -17.14 -18.41
N LEU A 301 6.77 -16.65 -17.56
CA LEU A 301 6.70 -16.96 -16.12
C LEU A 301 5.66 -18.03 -15.76
N ALA A 302 4.83 -18.45 -16.73
CA ALA A 302 3.73 -19.38 -16.49
C ALA A 302 4.23 -20.83 -16.40
N ASN A 303 3.52 -21.67 -15.64
CA ASN A 303 3.89 -23.06 -15.35
C ASN A 303 4.36 -23.87 -16.57
N HIS A 304 3.63 -23.79 -17.69
CA HIS A 304 3.95 -24.53 -18.93
C HIS A 304 5.25 -24.13 -19.62
N LEU A 305 5.85 -22.98 -19.28
CA LEU A 305 7.19 -22.59 -19.73
C LEU A 305 8.17 -22.49 -18.57
N TRP A 306 7.70 -22.46 -17.32
CA TRP A 306 8.53 -22.36 -16.14
C TRP A 306 9.27 -23.67 -15.85
N ASP A 307 8.55 -24.79 -15.91
CA ASP A 307 9.04 -26.12 -15.58
C ASP A 307 9.10 -27.01 -16.83
N LYS A 308 10.22 -27.74 -16.98
CA LYS A 308 10.46 -28.60 -18.14
C LYS A 308 9.46 -29.76 -18.21
N ASP A 309 9.18 -30.41 -17.08
CA ASP A 309 8.34 -31.60 -17.06
C ASP A 309 6.90 -31.22 -17.47
N ILE A 310 6.39 -30.10 -16.95
CA ILE A 310 5.09 -29.54 -17.37
C ILE A 310 5.11 -29.15 -18.85
N ALA A 311 6.20 -28.56 -19.33
CA ALA A 311 6.34 -28.19 -20.74
C ALA A 311 6.27 -29.44 -21.65
N GLU A 312 6.97 -30.51 -21.29
CA GLU A 312 6.95 -31.79 -22.03
C GLU A 312 5.55 -32.41 -22.03
N GLU A 313 4.81 -32.32 -20.92
CA GLU A 313 3.41 -32.77 -20.83
C GLU A 313 2.48 -32.01 -21.78
N VAL A 314 2.71 -30.71 -22.02
CA VAL A 314 1.94 -29.92 -23.00
C VAL A 314 2.48 -30.04 -24.43
N GLY A 315 3.46 -30.93 -24.66
CA GLY A 315 3.98 -31.28 -25.98
C GLY A 315 5.20 -30.48 -26.43
N TYR A 316 5.88 -29.73 -25.57
CA TYR A 316 7.13 -29.03 -25.93
C TYR A 316 8.21 -29.98 -26.47
N GLN A 317 9.01 -29.50 -27.43
CA GLN A 317 10.09 -30.26 -28.06
C GLN A 317 11.47 -29.64 -27.79
N GLN A 318 12.39 -30.47 -27.29
CA GLN A 318 13.80 -30.11 -27.06
C GLN A 318 14.58 -30.03 -28.39
N CYS A 319 15.71 -29.32 -28.45
CA CYS A 319 16.54 -29.23 -29.67
C CYS A 319 17.06 -30.58 -30.20
N SER A 320 17.09 -31.63 -29.37
CA SER A 320 17.43 -32.98 -29.79
C SER A 320 16.34 -33.63 -30.65
N SER A 321 15.15 -33.03 -30.72
CA SER A 321 14.02 -33.52 -31.51
C SER A 321 14.29 -33.38 -33.01
N PRO A 322 13.94 -34.38 -33.84
CA PRO A 322 14.18 -34.32 -35.27
C PRO A 322 13.29 -33.30 -36.00
N TYR A 323 12.27 -32.73 -35.34
CA TYR A 323 11.30 -31.84 -35.95
C TYR A 323 11.91 -30.53 -36.44
N TYR A 324 12.86 -29.94 -35.72
CA TYR A 324 13.57 -28.73 -36.14
C TYR A 324 14.25 -28.89 -37.51
N VAL A 325 14.89 -30.05 -37.75
CA VAL A 325 15.55 -30.36 -39.03
C VAL A 325 14.53 -30.65 -40.12
N GLN A 326 13.41 -31.32 -39.79
CA GLN A 326 12.35 -31.64 -40.75
C GLN A 326 11.60 -30.39 -41.23
N GLN A 327 11.36 -29.43 -40.34
CA GLN A 327 10.69 -28.16 -40.64
C GLN A 327 11.64 -27.09 -41.19
N GLY A 328 12.96 -27.33 -41.10
CA GLY A 328 13.97 -26.54 -41.79
C GLY A 328 14.28 -25.18 -41.14
N HIS A 329 14.16 -25.09 -39.82
CA HIS A 329 14.52 -23.90 -39.04
C HIS A 329 15.49 -24.25 -37.90
N ASN A 330 16.07 -23.23 -37.27
CA ASN A 330 17.07 -23.42 -36.22
C ASN A 330 16.42 -23.61 -34.84
N CYS A 331 17.10 -24.39 -34.01
CA CYS A 331 16.90 -24.41 -32.56
C CYS A 331 17.97 -23.56 -31.86
N TRP A 332 17.83 -23.30 -30.55
CA TRP A 332 18.80 -22.46 -29.83
C TRP A 332 20.22 -23.04 -29.82
N ASN A 333 20.43 -24.34 -30.01
CA ASN A 333 21.77 -24.92 -30.08
C ASN A 333 22.35 -25.04 -31.51
N SER A 334 21.54 -24.80 -32.53
CA SER A 334 21.94 -24.91 -33.94
C SER A 334 22.05 -23.54 -34.63
N ASP A 335 21.49 -22.49 -34.04
CA ASP A 335 21.57 -21.12 -34.55
C ASP A 335 22.96 -20.51 -34.31
N SER A 336 23.47 -19.79 -35.31
CA SER A 336 24.79 -19.14 -35.24
C SER A 336 24.90 -18.04 -34.16
N GLN A 337 23.77 -17.52 -33.69
CA GLN A 337 23.66 -16.53 -32.61
C GLN A 337 23.02 -17.14 -31.35
N GLY A 338 22.82 -18.46 -31.33
CA GLY A 338 22.33 -19.23 -30.19
C GLY A 338 23.45 -19.72 -29.28
N LEU A 339 23.31 -20.91 -28.74
CA LEU A 339 24.24 -21.62 -27.87
C LEU A 339 24.99 -22.69 -28.67
N SER A 340 26.11 -23.18 -28.14
CA SER A 340 26.89 -24.24 -28.78
C SER A 340 27.03 -25.47 -27.88
N ASP A 341 26.62 -26.63 -28.39
CA ASP A 341 26.84 -27.94 -27.74
C ASP A 341 28.32 -28.24 -27.50
N ALA A 342 29.23 -27.59 -28.24
CA ALA A 342 30.67 -27.75 -28.06
C ALA A 342 31.20 -27.01 -26.82
N GLN A 343 30.45 -26.03 -26.30
CA GLN A 343 30.86 -25.18 -25.18
C GLN A 343 30.20 -25.60 -23.85
N GLY A 344 29.14 -26.41 -23.89
CA GLY A 344 28.49 -26.93 -22.69
C GLY A 344 27.12 -27.55 -22.99
N ASP A 345 26.36 -27.80 -21.92
CA ASP A 345 25.00 -28.34 -22.01
C ASP A 345 24.00 -27.25 -22.40
N THR A 346 23.27 -27.45 -23.51
CA THR A 346 22.25 -26.53 -24.02
C THR A 346 20.83 -27.01 -23.74
N THR A 347 20.66 -28.02 -22.90
CA THR A 347 19.34 -28.54 -22.51
C THR A 347 18.55 -27.45 -21.81
N TRP A 348 17.36 -27.16 -22.33
CA TRP A 348 16.42 -26.27 -21.66
C TRP A 348 15.69 -27.02 -20.54
N ASN A 349 15.81 -26.51 -19.30
CA ASN A 349 15.22 -27.08 -18.08
C ASN A 349 14.03 -26.27 -17.57
N GLY A 350 13.35 -25.55 -18.46
CA GLY A 350 12.34 -24.58 -18.07
C GLY A 350 12.91 -23.16 -17.93
N ASN A 351 12.07 -22.16 -18.16
CA ASN A 351 12.42 -20.76 -17.94
C ASN A 351 12.73 -20.46 -16.47
N GLY A 352 12.26 -21.32 -15.53
CA GLY A 352 12.55 -21.21 -14.11
C GLY A 352 14.06 -21.15 -13.82
N GLN A 353 14.89 -21.92 -14.54
CA GLN A 353 16.34 -21.87 -14.38
C GLN A 353 16.91 -20.47 -14.65
N TYR A 354 16.46 -19.80 -15.71
CA TYR A 354 16.88 -18.45 -16.06
C TYR A 354 16.35 -17.41 -15.07
N PHE A 355 15.05 -17.43 -14.78
CA PHE A 355 14.44 -16.42 -13.92
C PHE A 355 14.88 -16.55 -12.47
N GLN A 356 15.09 -17.77 -11.94
CA GLN A 356 15.66 -17.94 -10.61
C GLN A 356 17.09 -17.38 -10.53
N ALA A 357 17.94 -17.65 -11.52
CA ALA A 357 19.29 -17.09 -11.57
C ALA A 357 19.27 -15.56 -11.69
N LEU A 358 18.42 -15.02 -12.56
CA LEU A 358 18.24 -13.57 -12.72
C LEU A 358 17.77 -12.92 -11.42
N MET A 359 16.79 -13.53 -10.75
CA MET A 359 16.27 -12.99 -9.50
C MET A 359 17.30 -13.05 -8.39
N GLN A 360 18.06 -14.15 -8.27
CA GLN A 360 19.14 -14.26 -7.28
C GLN A 360 20.25 -13.24 -7.51
N ASP A 361 20.62 -12.99 -8.77
CA ASP A 361 21.56 -11.94 -9.15
C ASP A 361 21.04 -10.55 -8.79
N MET A 362 19.77 -10.26 -9.15
CA MET A 362 19.14 -8.99 -8.84
C MET A 362 19.10 -8.73 -7.33
N MET A 363 18.97 -9.74 -6.47
CA MET A 363 18.89 -9.56 -5.01
C MET A 363 20.21 -9.13 -4.34
N GLU A 364 21.30 -8.91 -5.08
CA GLU A 364 22.56 -8.37 -4.55
C GLU A 364 23.14 -9.19 -3.38
N LYS A 365 23.03 -10.52 -3.46
CA LYS A 365 23.59 -11.42 -2.43
C LYS A 365 25.11 -11.39 -2.34
N ASP A 366 25.76 -10.87 -3.37
CA ASP A 366 27.21 -10.63 -3.46
C ASP A 366 27.63 -9.25 -2.93
N ASN A 367 26.70 -8.42 -2.46
CA ASN A 367 27.01 -7.10 -1.91
C ASN A 367 27.77 -7.19 -0.57
N GLU A 368 29.02 -6.73 -0.57
CA GLU A 368 29.93 -6.78 0.59
C GLU A 368 29.59 -5.75 1.69
N ASP A 369 28.80 -4.71 1.38
CA ASP A 369 28.41 -3.69 2.36
C ASP A 369 27.34 -4.22 3.32
N ILE A 370 26.51 -5.17 2.86
CA ILE A 370 25.42 -5.79 3.63
C ILE A 370 25.99 -6.90 4.52
N SER A 371 25.46 -7.05 5.73
CA SER A 371 25.85 -8.12 6.64
C SER A 371 25.67 -9.51 6.02
N THR A 372 26.69 -10.35 6.18
CA THR A 372 26.65 -11.78 5.82
C THR A 372 25.54 -12.57 6.52
N LYS A 373 24.97 -12.04 7.61
CA LYS A 373 23.78 -12.65 8.25
C LYS A 373 22.50 -12.49 7.44
N ILE A 374 22.48 -11.55 6.51
CA ILE A 374 21.37 -11.33 5.59
C ILE A 374 21.65 -11.99 4.26
N THR A 375 22.77 -11.66 3.62
CA THR A 375 23.07 -12.12 2.26
C THR A 375 23.19 -13.65 2.14
N ARG A 376 23.51 -14.33 3.24
CA ARG A 376 23.61 -15.79 3.30
C ARG A 376 22.28 -16.53 3.34
N PHE A 377 21.23 -15.92 3.89
CA PHE A 377 19.94 -16.60 4.12
C PHE A 377 18.83 -15.95 3.30
N ASN A 378 18.18 -16.76 2.47
CA ASN A 378 17.15 -16.31 1.53
C ASN A 378 15.88 -15.81 2.22
N ASP A 379 15.65 -16.20 3.48
CA ASP A 379 14.49 -15.80 4.29
C ASP A 379 14.46 -14.29 4.61
N ASN A 380 15.60 -13.60 4.46
CA ASN A 380 15.70 -12.15 4.61
C ASN A 380 15.31 -11.37 3.34
N PHE A 381 15.05 -12.08 2.24
CA PHE A 381 14.65 -11.49 0.96
C PHE A 381 13.19 -11.80 0.66
N PHE A 382 12.49 -10.80 0.14
CA PHE A 382 11.05 -10.87 -0.06
C PHE A 382 10.71 -10.94 -1.55
N ILE A 383 9.83 -11.87 -1.92
CA ILE A 383 9.26 -11.94 -3.26
C ILE A 383 7.76 -11.68 -3.13
N VAL A 384 7.31 -10.58 -3.72
CA VAL A 384 5.93 -10.11 -3.65
C VAL A 384 5.30 -10.19 -5.03
N PHE A 385 4.25 -10.98 -5.16
CA PHE A 385 3.47 -11.05 -6.39
C PHE A 385 2.37 -9.98 -6.40
N ASP A 386 2.28 -9.20 -7.47
CA ASP A 386 1.21 -8.22 -7.67
C ASP A 386 -0.03 -8.88 -8.25
N GLU A 387 -1.03 -9.06 -7.40
CA GLU A 387 -2.34 -9.57 -7.77
C GLU A 387 -3.35 -8.44 -8.02
N SER A 388 -2.98 -7.18 -7.75
CA SER A 388 -3.89 -6.03 -7.79
C SER A 388 -4.34 -5.67 -9.21
N ARG A 389 -3.59 -6.09 -10.23
CA ARG A 389 -3.85 -5.79 -11.65
C ARG A 389 -4.60 -6.89 -12.39
N HIS A 390 -4.91 -8.00 -11.74
CA HIS A 390 -5.78 -9.03 -12.27
C HIS A 390 -7.25 -8.69 -12.01
N VAL A 391 -8.16 -9.18 -12.87
CA VAL A 391 -9.59 -8.99 -12.63
C VAL A 391 -10.03 -9.89 -11.48
N ALA A 392 -10.29 -9.26 -10.33
CA ALA A 392 -10.87 -9.94 -9.18
C ALA A 392 -12.27 -10.50 -9.50
N SER A 393 -12.60 -11.60 -8.83
CA SER A 393 -13.93 -12.23 -8.88
C SER A 393 -15.07 -11.21 -8.70
N PRO A 394 -16.24 -11.41 -9.34
CA PRO A 394 -17.42 -10.55 -9.18
C PRO A 394 -17.75 -10.11 -7.76
N LEU A 395 -17.53 -11.04 -6.81
CA LEU A 395 -17.89 -10.85 -5.41
C LEU A 395 -16.89 -9.95 -4.67
N SER A 396 -15.63 -9.94 -5.09
CA SER A 396 -14.53 -9.19 -4.46
C SER A 396 -14.16 -7.92 -5.20
N ALA A 397 -14.47 -7.80 -6.50
CA ALA A 397 -14.19 -6.63 -7.34
C ALA A 397 -14.58 -5.27 -6.72
N PRO A 398 -15.80 -5.07 -6.18
CA PRO A 398 -16.15 -3.79 -5.54
C PRO A 398 -15.34 -3.52 -4.26
N PHE A 399 -14.89 -4.56 -3.55
CA PHE A 399 -14.04 -4.40 -2.37
C PHE A 399 -12.59 -4.08 -2.75
N THR A 400 -12.01 -4.77 -3.75
CA THR A 400 -10.65 -4.50 -4.22
C THR A 400 -10.55 -3.09 -4.80
N GLU A 401 -11.55 -2.65 -5.57
CA GLU A 401 -11.61 -1.30 -6.13
C GLU A 401 -11.79 -0.24 -5.04
N ALA A 402 -12.68 -0.47 -4.07
CA ALA A 402 -12.85 0.44 -2.94
C ALA A 402 -11.59 0.54 -2.06
N MET A 403 -10.91 -0.58 -1.79
CA MET A 403 -9.66 -0.59 -1.03
C MET A 403 -8.54 0.11 -1.80
N GLY A 404 -8.40 -0.14 -3.11
CA GLY A 404 -7.47 0.59 -3.97
C GLY A 404 -7.72 2.10 -3.93
N ALA A 405 -8.98 2.53 -4.05
CA ALA A 405 -9.36 3.94 -3.97
C ALA A 405 -9.08 4.58 -2.59
N ILE A 406 -9.35 3.86 -1.50
CA ILE A 406 -9.02 4.31 -0.13
C ILE A 406 -7.50 4.43 0.05
N VAL A 407 -6.74 3.47 -0.46
CA VAL A 407 -5.28 3.49 -0.41
C VAL A 407 -4.73 4.66 -1.23
N LEU A 408 -5.21 4.87 -2.46
CA LEU A 408 -4.90 6.04 -3.29
C LEU A 408 -5.15 7.36 -2.53
N LEU A 409 -6.31 7.46 -1.89
CA LEU A 409 -6.72 8.62 -1.09
C LEU A 409 -5.81 8.89 0.11
N THR A 410 -5.22 7.85 0.70
CA THR A 410 -4.42 7.95 1.94
C THR A 410 -2.91 8.01 1.71
N SER A 411 -2.44 7.48 0.58
CA SER A 411 -1.02 7.41 0.20
C SER A 411 -0.51 8.66 -0.50
N ASP A 412 -1.33 9.30 -1.33
CA ASP A 412 -0.93 10.54 -2.01
C ASP A 412 -0.85 11.71 -1.01
N VAL A 413 0.26 12.45 -1.06
CA VAL A 413 0.56 13.56 -0.13
C VAL A 413 -0.49 14.66 -0.20
N VAL A 414 -0.96 15.03 -1.39
CA VAL A 414 -1.94 16.09 -1.61
C VAL A 414 -3.33 15.63 -1.20
N LEU A 415 -3.73 14.42 -1.61
CA LEU A 415 -5.04 13.85 -1.24
C LEU A 415 -5.18 13.67 0.27
N LYS A 416 -4.10 13.27 0.97
CA LYS A 416 -4.06 13.19 2.42
C LYS A 416 -4.37 14.52 3.09
N TRP A 417 -3.78 15.62 2.60
CA TRP A 417 -4.09 16.97 3.10
C TRP A 417 -5.54 17.39 2.79
N LEU A 418 -6.06 17.01 1.63
CA LEU A 418 -7.45 17.24 1.26
C LEU A 418 -8.43 16.56 2.21
N ILE A 419 -8.17 15.30 2.59
CA ILE A 419 -8.98 14.56 3.57
C ILE A 419 -8.93 15.24 4.94
N ILE A 420 -7.73 15.59 5.42
CA ILE A 420 -7.56 16.27 6.71
C ILE A 420 -8.29 17.61 6.71
N LEU A 421 -8.19 18.40 5.64
CA LEU A 421 -8.91 19.66 5.48
C LEU A 421 -10.43 19.47 5.46
N ASN A 422 -10.92 18.45 4.77
CA ASN A 422 -12.35 18.16 4.70
C ASN A 422 -12.89 17.68 6.06
N LEU A 423 -12.13 16.85 6.77
CA LEU A 423 -12.44 16.43 8.14
C LEU A 423 -12.45 17.62 9.10
N PHE A 424 -11.47 18.53 8.98
CA PHE A 424 -11.41 19.76 9.76
C PHE A 424 -12.58 20.70 9.44
N ALA A 425 -12.96 20.82 8.17
CA ALA A 425 -14.12 21.60 7.75
C ALA A 425 -15.43 21.02 8.30
N LEU A 426 -15.61 19.70 8.24
CA LEU A 426 -16.77 19.02 8.84
C LEU A 426 -16.80 19.21 10.35
N LEU A 427 -15.65 19.13 11.03
CA LEU A 427 -15.57 19.39 12.47
C LEU A 427 -15.90 20.86 12.79
N ALA A 428 -15.43 21.82 12.00
CA ALA A 428 -15.75 23.23 12.17
C ALA A 428 -17.25 23.51 11.95
N ILE A 429 -17.84 22.91 10.92
CA ILE A 429 -19.29 22.95 10.68
C ILE A 429 -20.03 22.30 11.84
N ALA A 430 -19.58 21.15 12.34
CA ALA A 430 -20.19 20.48 13.48
C ALA A 430 -20.14 21.37 14.74
N ILE A 431 -19.01 22.01 15.03
CA ILE A 431 -18.89 22.95 16.16
C ILE A 431 -19.82 24.16 15.96
N MET A 432 -19.94 24.67 14.74
CA MET A 432 -20.79 25.81 14.41
C MET A 432 -22.29 25.48 14.46
N VAL A 433 -22.68 24.27 14.02
CA VAL A 433 -24.07 23.81 13.95
C VAL A 433 -24.55 23.29 15.30
N VAL A 434 -23.66 22.71 16.12
CA VAL A 434 -23.99 22.29 17.48
C VAL A 434 -24.30 23.55 18.28
N PRO A 435 -25.58 23.79 18.64
CA PRO A 435 -25.92 24.92 19.49
C PRO A 435 -25.17 24.75 20.81
N GLU A 436 -24.68 25.85 21.37
CA GLU A 436 -24.10 25.86 22.71
C GLU A 436 -25.05 25.10 23.64
N LYS A 437 -24.56 24.02 24.26
CA LYS A 437 -25.36 23.28 25.24
C LYS A 437 -25.86 24.31 26.25
N GLU A 438 -27.18 24.42 26.39
CA GLU A 438 -27.80 25.28 27.39
C GLU A 438 -27.10 25.06 28.71
N ASN A 439 -26.59 26.15 29.28
CA ASN A 439 -25.66 26.15 30.40
C ASN A 439 -26.12 25.14 31.45
N TRP A 440 -25.47 23.97 31.49
CA TRP A 440 -25.73 23.00 32.55
C TRP A 440 -25.45 23.79 33.82
N ARG A 441 -26.46 23.91 34.66
CA ARG A 441 -26.53 24.86 35.78
C ARG A 441 -25.39 24.62 36.75
N HIS A 442 -24.20 25.08 36.42
CA HIS A 442 -23.06 25.07 37.30
C HIS A 442 -23.35 26.15 38.34
N VAL A 443 -23.43 25.74 39.61
CA VAL A 443 -23.71 26.62 40.76
C VAL A 443 -22.69 27.76 40.88
N PHE A 444 -21.56 27.67 40.19
CA PHE A 444 -20.50 28.66 40.16
C PHE A 444 -20.22 29.11 38.72
N ASP A 445 -20.71 30.29 38.38
CA ASP A 445 -20.35 31.02 37.17
C ASP A 445 -19.13 31.91 37.47
N LEU A 446 -17.95 31.49 37.02
CA LEU A 446 -16.67 32.18 37.25
C LEU A 446 -16.52 33.47 36.41
N THR A 447 -17.43 33.72 35.46
CA THR A 447 -17.42 34.95 34.63
C THR A 447 -18.22 36.09 35.27
N ARG A 448 -19.12 35.77 36.21
CA ARG A 448 -19.81 36.75 37.06
C ARG A 448 -19.19 36.79 38.45
N PHE A 449 -18.22 37.68 38.62
CA PHE A 449 -17.82 38.13 39.95
C PHE A 449 -19.00 38.86 40.62
N ARG A 450 -19.85 38.15 41.36
CA ARG A 450 -20.76 38.79 42.33
C ARG A 450 -19.89 39.40 43.43
N GLU A 451 -19.97 40.72 43.60
CA GLU A 451 -19.36 41.42 44.72
C GLU A 451 -19.71 40.72 46.04
N ARG A 452 -18.67 40.50 46.86
CA ARG A 452 -18.80 39.93 48.20
C ARG A 452 -19.86 40.76 48.95
N PRO A 453 -20.86 40.14 49.62
CA PRO A 453 -21.84 40.89 50.40
C PRO A 453 -21.11 41.88 51.32
N THR A 454 -21.51 43.15 51.25
CA THR A 454 -20.79 44.29 51.83
C THR A 454 -20.43 44.03 53.30
N LYS A 455 -19.21 44.44 53.69
CA LYS A 455 -18.77 44.34 55.09
C LYS A 455 -19.84 44.96 55.98
N VAL A 456 -20.21 44.24 57.04
CA VAL A 456 -21.13 44.71 58.08
C VAL A 456 -20.74 46.11 58.50
N ASP A 457 -21.67 47.05 58.39
CA ASP A 457 -21.44 48.46 58.73
C ASP A 457 -20.98 48.58 60.19
N ALA A 458 -19.78 49.12 60.39
CA ALA A 458 -19.20 49.30 61.71
C ALA A 458 -20.05 50.24 62.58
N ALA A 459 -20.82 51.15 61.98
CA ALA A 459 -21.72 52.04 62.72
C ALA A 459 -22.86 51.28 63.42
N GLN A 460 -23.23 50.09 62.93
CA GLN A 460 -24.32 49.28 63.50
C GLN A 460 -23.85 48.30 64.60
N TYR A 461 -22.56 48.28 64.94
CA TYR A 461 -21.98 47.28 65.84
C TYR A 461 -22.53 47.37 67.28
N GLN A 462 -22.70 48.59 67.79
CA GLN A 462 -23.29 48.82 69.12
C GLN A 462 -24.76 48.37 69.18
N MET A 463 -25.56 48.71 68.16
CA MET A 463 -26.97 48.34 68.10
C MET A 463 -27.14 46.82 68.11
N ARG A 464 -26.36 46.10 67.30
CA ARG A 464 -26.40 44.63 67.23
C ARG A 464 -25.98 43.97 68.54
N THR A 465 -24.98 44.53 69.22
CA THR A 465 -24.52 44.00 70.52
C THR A 465 -25.60 44.16 71.59
N ARG A 466 -26.30 45.32 71.58
CA ARG A 466 -27.46 45.57 72.46
C ARG A 466 -28.63 44.64 72.14
N GLU A 467 -28.96 44.44 70.87
CA GLU A 467 -30.02 43.52 70.43
C GLU A 467 -29.69 42.07 70.81
N ALA A 468 -28.43 41.65 70.66
CA ALA A 468 -27.98 40.32 71.06
C ALA A 468 -28.13 40.11 72.57
N LEU A 469 -27.74 41.11 73.40
CA LEU A 469 -27.95 41.08 74.85
C LEU A 469 -29.45 41.00 75.19
N LEU A 470 -30.30 41.86 74.62
CA LEU A 470 -31.75 41.86 74.90
C LEU A 470 -32.41 40.54 74.47
N SER A 471 -32.01 39.99 73.32
CA SER A 471 -32.48 38.66 72.87
C SER A 471 -32.08 37.57 73.85
N LYS A 472 -30.85 37.64 74.40
CA LYS A 472 -30.37 36.70 75.41
C LYS A 472 -31.13 36.85 76.74
N VAL A 473 -31.40 38.09 77.19
CA VAL A 473 -32.22 38.35 78.39
C VAL A 473 -33.61 37.79 78.22
N ARG A 474 -34.22 37.99 77.05
CA ARG A 474 -35.53 37.44 76.71
C ARG A 474 -35.52 35.91 76.78
N GLN A 475 -34.53 35.27 76.15
CA GLN A 475 -34.43 33.81 76.10
C GLN A 475 -34.12 33.21 77.48
N PHE A 476 -33.29 33.85 78.29
CA PHE A 476 -32.94 33.36 79.63
C PHE A 476 -34.14 33.40 80.60
N ASN A 477 -35.04 34.37 80.44
CA ASN A 477 -36.25 34.49 81.26
C ASN A 477 -37.47 33.77 80.64
N ASP A 478 -37.26 32.93 79.61
CA ASP A 478 -38.30 32.20 78.86
C ASP A 478 -39.47 33.10 78.37
N LEU A 479 -39.16 34.35 78.02
CA LEU A 479 -40.17 35.30 77.56
C LEU A 479 -40.39 35.19 76.04
N THR A 480 -41.65 35.17 75.63
CA THR A 480 -41.98 35.37 74.21
C THR A 480 -41.62 36.78 73.75
N ARG A 481 -41.51 37.00 72.44
CA ARG A 481 -41.18 38.33 71.89
C ARG A 481 -42.20 39.39 72.33
N ASP A 482 -43.48 39.02 72.34
CA ASP A 482 -44.56 39.95 72.69
C ASP A 482 -44.63 40.24 74.19
N GLU A 483 -44.33 39.26 75.05
CA GLU A 483 -44.24 39.47 76.50
C GLU A 483 -43.03 40.34 76.88
N PHE A 484 -41.90 40.15 76.21
CA PHE A 484 -40.70 40.96 76.44
C PHE A 484 -40.90 42.42 76.04
N MET A 485 -41.61 42.68 74.94
CA MET A 485 -41.94 44.05 74.50
C MET A 485 -42.94 44.76 75.41
N ARG A 486 -43.69 44.02 76.24
CA ARG A 486 -44.60 44.60 77.25
C ARG A 486 -43.89 44.96 78.57
N LYS A 487 -42.64 44.51 78.78
CA LYS A 487 -41.86 44.85 79.96
C LYS A 487 -41.33 46.28 79.87
N SER A 488 -41.43 47.01 80.98
CA SER A 488 -40.83 48.33 81.08
C SER A 488 -39.30 48.23 81.08
N PRO A 489 -38.58 49.27 80.59
CA PRO A 489 -37.12 49.27 80.62
C PRO A 489 -36.53 49.03 82.01
N ALA A 490 -37.20 49.50 83.07
CA ALA A 490 -36.78 49.29 84.46
C ALA A 490 -36.87 47.82 84.89
N GLU A 491 -37.94 47.11 84.51
CA GLU A 491 -38.06 45.67 84.75
C GLU A 491 -36.97 44.88 84.00
N ILE A 492 -36.65 45.28 82.76
CA ILE A 492 -35.58 44.64 81.97
C ILE A 492 -34.22 44.83 82.64
N MET A 493 -33.94 46.02 83.19
CA MET A 493 -32.70 46.28 83.93
C MET A 493 -32.62 45.44 85.22
N GLN A 494 -33.75 45.25 85.92
CA GLN A 494 -33.83 44.41 87.11
C GLN A 494 -33.66 42.91 86.79
N MET A 495 -33.99 42.48 85.57
CA MET A 495 -33.73 41.11 85.11
C MET A 495 -32.24 40.87 84.82
N VAL A 496 -31.49 41.90 84.40
CA VAL A 496 -30.05 41.79 84.08
C VAL A 496 -29.17 41.73 85.33
N ARG A 497 -29.43 42.56 86.35
CA ARG A 497 -28.72 42.60 87.66
C ARG A 497 -27.20 42.83 87.63
N ASP A 498 -26.57 42.93 86.46
CA ASP A 498 -25.16 43.31 86.28
C ASP A 498 -25.06 44.80 85.92
N PRO A 499 -24.39 45.64 86.75
CA PRO A 499 -24.25 47.08 86.53
C PRO A 499 -23.66 47.45 85.15
N ARG A 500 -22.70 46.67 84.64
CA ARG A 500 -22.02 46.97 83.37
C ARG A 500 -22.89 46.67 82.16
N LEU A 501 -23.72 45.63 82.24
CA LEU A 501 -24.66 45.26 81.18
C LEU A 501 -25.92 46.14 81.22
N VAL A 502 -26.31 46.62 82.39
CA VAL A 502 -27.37 47.62 82.55
C VAL A 502 -26.96 48.95 81.92
N GLU A 503 -25.69 49.38 82.05
CA GLU A 503 -25.18 50.59 81.40
C GLU A 503 -25.27 50.51 79.86
N LEU A 504 -25.02 49.33 79.26
CA LEU A 504 -25.16 49.11 77.82
C LEU A 504 -26.62 49.24 77.33
N ILE A 505 -27.59 48.97 78.19
CA ILE A 505 -29.02 49.06 77.86
C ILE A 505 -29.58 50.46 78.16
N SER A 506 -29.13 51.12 79.22
CA SER A 506 -29.71 52.36 79.74
C SER A 506 -29.06 53.63 79.22
N SER A 507 -27.75 53.60 78.96
CA SER A 507 -27.00 54.79 78.57
C SER A 507 -27.10 55.06 77.06
N ASN A 508 -27.18 56.34 76.69
CA ASN A 508 -26.95 56.81 75.33
C ASN A 508 -25.46 57.01 75.01
N ARG A 509 -24.56 56.39 75.81
CA ARG A 509 -23.12 56.47 75.59
C ARG A 509 -22.78 55.74 74.30
N ILE A 510 -21.95 56.36 73.47
CA ILE A 510 -21.37 55.72 72.28
C ILE A 510 -20.20 54.88 72.78
N TYR A 511 -20.25 53.57 72.51
CA TYR A 511 -19.16 52.65 72.85
C TYR A 511 -18.21 52.49 71.67
N SER A 512 -16.91 52.46 71.94
CA SER A 512 -15.93 52.08 70.93
C SER A 512 -16.00 50.58 70.63
N ASN A 513 -15.49 50.16 69.47
CA ASN A 513 -15.49 48.75 69.07
C ASN A 513 -14.66 47.87 70.03
N ASP A 514 -13.62 48.42 70.66
CA ASP A 514 -12.78 47.67 71.60
C ASP A 514 -13.46 47.53 72.97
N GLU A 515 -14.16 48.56 73.46
CA GLU A 515 -15.00 48.44 74.67
C GLU A 515 -16.12 47.42 74.48
N LEU A 516 -16.77 47.38 73.31
CA LEU A 516 -17.79 46.38 73.00
C LEU A 516 -17.22 44.95 72.94
N ARG A 517 -15.99 44.79 72.43
CA ARG A 517 -15.29 43.49 72.43
C ARG A 517 -15.01 42.99 73.84
N GLU A 518 -14.72 43.87 74.79
CA GLU A 518 -14.57 43.49 76.19
C GLU A 518 -15.92 43.10 76.84
N LEU A 519 -17.03 43.74 76.44
CA LEU A 519 -18.37 43.43 76.95
C LEU A 519 -18.95 42.13 76.37
N ILE A 520 -18.59 41.71 75.17
CA ILE A 520 -19.11 40.48 74.53
C ILE A 520 -18.86 39.21 75.36
N PRO A 521 -17.65 38.93 75.88
CA PRO A 521 -17.41 37.84 76.82
C PRO A 521 -18.28 37.91 78.07
N HIS A 522 -18.54 39.10 78.60
CA HIS A 522 -19.43 39.31 79.74
C HIS A 522 -20.88 38.97 79.38
N ILE A 523 -21.38 39.44 78.23
CA ILE A 523 -22.71 39.07 77.71
C ILE A 523 -22.80 37.55 77.51
N ARG A 524 -21.75 36.90 77.02
CA ARG A 524 -21.72 35.45 76.79
C ARG A 524 -21.78 34.66 78.10
N ARG A 525 -21.17 35.15 79.18
CA ARG A 525 -21.18 34.52 80.52
C ARG A 525 -22.42 34.86 81.34
N TRP A 526 -23.08 35.98 81.06
CA TRP A 526 -24.30 36.38 81.75
C TRP A 526 -25.43 35.35 81.57
N GLY A 527 -26.06 34.91 82.65
CA GLY A 527 -27.10 33.86 82.63
C GLY A 527 -26.59 32.42 82.52
N ASN A 528 -25.28 32.17 82.65
CA ASN A 528 -24.72 30.82 82.80
C ASN A 528 -24.30 30.54 84.24
#